data_AF-A0A496UQJ6-F1
#
_entry.id   AF-A0A496UQJ6-F1
#
_cell.length_a   1.000
_cell.length_b   1.000
_cell.length_c   1.000
_cell.angle_alpha   90.00
_cell.angle_beta   90.00
_cell.angle_gamma   90.00
#
_symmetry.space_group_name_H-M   'P 1'
#
loop_
_entity.id
_entity.type
_entity.pdbx_description
1 polymer ?
#
loop_
_entity_poly.entity_id
_entity_poly.type
_entity_poly.pdbx_seq_one_letter_code
_entity_poly.pdbx_strand_id
1 'polypeptide(L)'
;MKNRWYHFFWTELGRRITGTETDLPDHLPGCMAEVLHTGSFVSGECDLQLNSRLSSRMSRNIYGYTWNILREHGFSRSLRLKPWPGITMLIPFYRDGIGISPQSFSRRIPPDKRAFSLVGRSAAALGAGYSLWIVPADWNDDILTIFSAGGVKACSMDNLADVCRKGFS
;
A
#
# COMPACT_ATOMS: atom_id res chain seq x y z
N MET A 1 -18.80 -4.46 12.09
CA MET A 1 -18.94 -3.10 11.51
C MET A 1 -17.64 -2.28 11.40
N LYS A 2 -16.53 -2.59 12.09
CA LYS A 2 -15.29 -1.77 12.06
C LYS A 2 -14.46 -1.78 10.74
N ASN A 3 -14.66 -2.76 9.84
CA ASN A 3 -13.75 -2.97 8.69
C ASN A 3 -14.28 -2.41 7.35
N ARG A 4 -15.60 -2.18 7.19
CA ARG A 4 -16.17 -1.78 5.89
C ARG A 4 -15.69 -0.40 5.44
N TRP A 5 -15.72 0.57 6.37
CA TRP A 5 -15.34 1.95 6.08
C TRP A 5 -13.85 2.10 5.89
N TYR A 6 -13.06 1.24 6.53
CA TYR A 6 -11.61 1.27 6.40
C TYR A 6 -11.16 0.94 4.98
N HIS A 7 -11.67 -0.14 4.40
CA HIS A 7 -11.38 -0.48 3.00
C HIS A 7 -11.90 0.57 2.03
N PHE A 8 -13.13 1.05 2.24
CA PHE A 8 -13.73 2.11 1.43
C PHE A 8 -12.85 3.37 1.46
N PHE A 9 -12.50 3.86 2.64
CA PHE A 9 -11.69 5.06 2.84
C PHE A 9 -10.38 5.01 2.07
N TRP A 10 -9.59 3.93 2.19
CA TRP A 10 -8.33 3.83 1.46
C TRP A 10 -8.51 3.76 -0.06
N THR A 11 -9.55 3.05 -0.50
CA THR A 11 -9.88 2.96 -1.93
C THR A 11 -10.24 4.32 -2.48
N GLU A 12 -11.07 5.08 -1.75
CA GLU A 12 -11.54 6.40 -2.19
C GLU A 12 -10.43 7.45 -2.12
N LEU A 13 -9.57 7.37 -1.10
CA LEU A 13 -8.37 8.19 -1.03
C LEU A 13 -7.48 7.96 -2.26
N GLY A 14 -7.23 6.70 -2.63
CA GLY A 14 -6.46 6.38 -3.82
C GLY A 14 -7.09 6.87 -5.12
N ARG A 15 -8.41 6.74 -5.23
CA ARG A 15 -9.21 7.27 -6.35
C ARG A 15 -9.06 8.78 -6.52
N ARG A 16 -9.14 9.55 -5.44
CA ARG A 16 -8.92 11.00 -5.46
C ARG A 16 -7.50 11.36 -5.86
N ILE A 17 -6.49 10.65 -5.35
CA ILE A 17 -5.09 10.86 -5.73
C ILE A 17 -4.86 10.64 -7.23
N THR A 18 -5.51 9.63 -7.81
CA THR A 18 -5.39 9.32 -9.25
C THR A 18 -6.37 10.10 -10.13
N GLY A 19 -7.10 11.09 -9.59
CA GLY A 19 -8.08 11.89 -10.33
C GLY A 19 -9.35 11.15 -10.77
N THR A 20 -9.67 10.02 -10.14
CA THR A 20 -10.86 9.19 -10.41
C THR A 20 -11.85 9.31 -9.26
N GLU A 21 -12.57 10.43 -9.15
CA GLU A 21 -13.44 10.68 -8.00
C GLU A 21 -14.76 9.91 -8.05
N THR A 22 -15.31 9.58 -6.86
CA THR A 22 -16.72 9.17 -6.72
C THR A 22 -17.41 9.91 -5.60
N ASP A 23 -18.75 9.94 -5.65
CA ASP A 23 -19.56 10.54 -4.60
C ASP A 23 -19.34 9.83 -3.26
N LEU A 24 -19.15 10.62 -2.20
CA LEU A 24 -18.97 10.10 -0.85
C LEU A 24 -20.32 9.76 -0.22
N PRO A 25 -20.43 8.65 0.53
CA PRO A 25 -21.66 8.28 1.22
C PRO A 25 -21.91 9.14 2.46
N ASP A 26 -23.18 9.46 2.72
CA ASP A 26 -23.64 10.34 3.83
C ASP A 26 -23.27 9.85 5.25
N HIS A 27 -22.94 8.56 5.41
CA HIS A 27 -22.70 7.93 6.72
C HIS A 27 -21.22 7.57 6.96
N LEU A 28 -20.30 8.20 6.24
CA LEU A 28 -18.87 8.01 6.46
C LEU A 28 -18.47 8.58 7.84
N PRO A 29 -17.60 7.90 8.61
CA PRO A 29 -17.11 8.45 9.87
C PRO A 29 -16.46 9.83 9.67
N GLY A 30 -16.76 10.79 10.55
CA GLY A 30 -16.36 12.20 10.39
C GLY A 30 -14.87 12.40 10.11
N CYS A 31 -13.98 11.71 10.83
CA CYS A 31 -12.52 11.80 10.60
C CYS A 31 -12.09 11.32 9.22
N MET A 32 -12.80 10.36 8.61
CA MET A 32 -12.52 9.88 7.26
C MET A 32 -13.08 10.84 6.21
N ALA A 33 -14.30 11.36 6.44
CA ALA A 33 -14.93 12.34 5.56
C ALA A 33 -14.10 13.62 5.48
N GLU A 34 -13.64 14.12 6.63
CA GLU A 34 -12.78 15.31 6.72
C GLU A 34 -11.54 15.18 5.85
N VAL A 35 -10.82 14.05 5.93
CA VAL A 35 -9.62 13.79 5.13
C VAL A 35 -9.95 13.72 3.63
N LEU A 36 -11.04 13.05 3.25
CA LEU A 36 -11.43 12.94 1.84
C LEU A 36 -11.94 14.26 1.24
N HIS A 37 -12.48 15.18 2.05
CA HIS A 37 -12.97 16.48 1.60
C HIS A 37 -11.91 17.59 1.59
N THR A 38 -10.98 17.58 2.56
CA THR A 38 -10.06 18.71 2.79
C THR A 38 -8.61 18.41 2.43
N GLY A 39 -8.28 17.14 2.19
CA GLY A 39 -6.90 16.71 2.00
C GLY A 39 -6.29 17.21 0.69
N SER A 40 -5.19 17.96 0.79
CA SER A 40 -4.16 17.94 -0.26
C SER A 40 -3.37 16.65 -0.09
N PHE A 41 -3.39 15.79 -1.11
CA PHE A 41 -2.73 14.49 -1.04
C PHE A 41 -1.36 14.56 -1.69
N VAL A 42 -0.35 14.06 -0.99
CA VAL A 42 1.01 13.95 -1.53
C VAL A 42 1.09 12.67 -2.35
N SER A 43 1.33 12.81 -3.65
CA SER A 43 1.75 11.70 -4.50
C SER A 43 3.28 11.65 -4.53
N GLY A 44 3.83 10.44 -4.37
CA GLY A 44 5.28 10.22 -4.46
C GLY A 44 5.74 9.95 -5.89
N GLU A 45 7.05 9.80 -6.07
CA GLU A 45 7.60 9.23 -7.29
C GLU A 45 7.29 7.72 -7.34
N CYS A 46 6.80 7.27 -8.49
CA CYS A 46 6.56 5.85 -8.76
C CYS A 46 7.89 5.11 -8.98
N ASP A 47 8.01 3.91 -8.41
CA ASP A 47 9.12 2.99 -8.70
C ASP A 47 8.59 1.55 -8.74
N LEU A 48 8.65 0.90 -9.90
CA LEU A 48 8.15 -0.45 -10.13
C LEU A 48 9.30 -1.39 -10.51
N GLN A 49 9.80 -2.14 -9.53
CA GLN A 49 10.86 -3.13 -9.69
C GLN A 49 10.27 -4.55 -9.75
N LEU A 50 9.55 -4.85 -10.82
CA LEU A 50 8.75 -6.07 -10.96
C LEU A 50 9.33 -7.02 -12.02
N ASN A 51 9.62 -8.25 -11.62
CA ASN A 51 10.08 -9.33 -12.51
C ASN A 51 9.08 -10.49 -12.51
N SER A 52 9.09 -11.31 -11.46
CA SER A 52 8.35 -12.58 -11.43
C SER A 52 7.13 -12.52 -10.51
N ARG A 53 5.98 -12.95 -11.03
CA ARG A 53 4.76 -13.17 -10.22
C ARG A 53 4.89 -14.41 -9.35
N LEU A 54 4.26 -14.40 -8.19
CA LEU A 54 4.24 -15.55 -7.30
C LEU A 54 3.21 -16.59 -7.74
N SER A 55 3.57 -17.86 -7.59
CA SER A 55 2.59 -18.95 -7.69
C SER A 55 1.50 -18.83 -6.61
N SER A 56 0.34 -19.42 -6.85
CA SER A 56 -0.78 -19.47 -5.88
C SER A 56 -0.40 -20.02 -4.51
N ARG A 57 0.58 -20.93 -4.44
CA ARG A 57 1.10 -21.49 -3.18
C ARG A 57 1.96 -20.48 -2.43
N MET A 58 2.84 -19.77 -3.15
CA MET A 58 3.72 -18.76 -2.55
C MET A 58 2.94 -17.53 -2.10
N SER A 59 1.98 -17.09 -2.93
CA SER A 59 1.08 -15.97 -2.63
C SER A 59 0.36 -16.12 -1.28
N ARG A 60 -0.10 -17.33 -0.93
CA ARG A 60 -0.75 -17.61 0.37
C ARG A 60 0.19 -17.42 1.57
N ASN A 61 1.49 -17.59 1.36
CA ASN A 61 2.53 -17.49 2.39
C ASN A 61 3.43 -16.26 2.20
N ILE A 62 2.99 -15.28 1.40
CA ILE A 62 3.82 -14.13 1.01
C ILE A 62 4.40 -13.39 2.23
N TYR A 63 3.65 -13.28 3.32
CA TYR A 63 4.14 -12.67 4.57
C TYR A 63 5.36 -13.40 5.15
N GLY A 64 5.34 -14.74 5.15
CA GLY A 64 6.45 -15.55 5.65
C GLY A 64 7.69 -15.43 4.77
N TYR A 65 7.52 -15.48 3.44
CA TYR A 65 8.62 -15.27 2.50
C TYR A 65 9.22 -13.87 2.61
N THR A 66 8.37 -12.85 2.68
CA THR A 66 8.78 -11.45 2.86
C THR A 66 9.59 -11.30 4.15
N TRP A 67 9.09 -11.84 5.27
CA TRP A 67 9.79 -11.77 6.55
C TRP A 67 11.17 -12.45 6.53
N ASN A 68 11.27 -13.62 5.89
CA ASN A 68 12.53 -14.35 5.84
C ASN A 68 13.64 -13.56 5.14
N ILE A 69 13.30 -12.78 4.11
CA ILE A 69 14.22 -11.86 3.45
C ILE A 69 14.50 -10.65 4.38
N LEU A 70 13.45 -9.97 4.82
CA LEU A 70 13.57 -8.69 5.51
C LEU A 70 14.32 -8.75 6.85
N ARG A 71 14.20 -9.87 7.59
CA ARG A 71 14.85 -10.03 8.90
C ARG A 71 16.39 -9.99 8.82
N GLU A 72 16.94 -10.44 7.69
CA GLU A 72 18.38 -10.42 7.43
C GLU A 72 18.87 -9.03 7.06
N HIS A 73 17.94 -8.13 6.74
CA HIS A 73 18.18 -6.72 6.45
C HIS A 73 17.74 -5.81 7.60
N GLY A 74 17.59 -6.31 8.83
CA GLY A 74 17.33 -5.45 10.00
C GLY A 74 15.94 -4.81 10.06
N PHE A 75 14.98 -5.31 9.28
CA PHE A 75 13.58 -4.89 9.42
C PHE A 75 12.96 -5.44 10.70
N SER A 76 12.16 -4.60 11.35
CA SER A 76 11.31 -4.97 12.47
C SER A 76 9.90 -5.34 12.01
N ARG A 77 9.20 -6.12 12.83
CA ARG A 77 7.78 -6.46 12.59
C ARG A 77 6.87 -5.35 13.10
N SER A 78 5.92 -5.01 12.26
CA SER A 78 4.72 -4.20 12.52
C SER A 78 4.97 -2.81 13.09
N LEU A 79 4.69 -1.78 12.28
CA LEU A 79 4.55 -0.40 12.72
C LEU A 79 3.09 0.03 12.62
N ARG A 80 2.59 0.69 13.67
CA ARG A 80 1.26 1.32 13.66
C ARG A 80 1.40 2.81 13.40
N LEU A 81 1.08 3.24 12.19
CA LEU A 81 1.02 4.64 11.80
C LEU A 81 -0.33 5.26 12.13
N LYS A 82 -0.31 6.55 12.46
CA LYS A 82 -1.50 7.40 12.62
C LYS A 82 -1.37 8.60 11.68
N PRO A 83 -1.64 8.44 10.38
CA PRO A 83 -1.44 9.51 9.40
C PRO A 83 -2.37 10.71 9.63
N TRP A 84 -3.55 10.47 10.23
CA TRP A 84 -4.50 11.51 10.64
C TRP A 84 -5.18 11.14 11.97
N PRO A 85 -5.73 12.12 12.72
CA PRO A 85 -6.52 11.85 13.91
C PRO A 85 -7.65 10.83 13.65
N GLY A 86 -7.74 9.80 14.50
CA GLY A 86 -8.75 8.75 14.36
C GLY A 86 -8.52 7.73 13.25
N ILE A 87 -7.49 7.91 12.40
CA ILE A 87 -7.14 6.98 11.33
C ILE A 87 -5.83 6.27 11.68
N THR A 88 -5.84 4.93 11.65
CA THR A 88 -4.69 4.11 12.00
C THR A 88 -4.39 3.14 10.89
N MET A 89 -3.12 3.05 10.47
CA MET A 89 -2.64 2.12 9.47
C MET A 89 -1.56 1.19 10.01
N LEU A 90 -1.67 -0.10 9.72
CA LEU A 90 -0.61 -1.06 10.02
C LEU A 90 0.33 -1.19 8.82
N ILE A 91 1.63 -0.99 9.04
CA ILE A 91 2.70 -1.37 8.12
C ILE A 91 3.31 -2.67 8.63
N PRO A 92 3.21 -3.79 7.90
CA PRO A 92 3.65 -5.11 8.37
C PRO A 92 5.14 -5.22 8.75
N PHE A 93 6.02 -4.52 8.04
CA PHE A 93 7.45 -4.50 8.34
C PHE A 93 8.02 -3.12 8.12
N TYR A 94 8.98 -2.70 8.94
CA TYR A 94 9.56 -1.37 8.81
C TYR A 94 11.03 -1.32 9.25
N ARG A 95 11.75 -0.33 8.72
CA ARG A 95 13.13 0.02 9.08
C ARG A 95 13.41 1.44 8.61
N ASP A 96 13.93 2.30 9.47
CA ASP A 96 14.49 3.63 9.10
C ASP A 96 13.63 4.44 8.12
N GLY A 97 12.34 4.63 8.43
CA GLY A 97 11.42 5.39 7.57
C GLY A 97 10.90 4.62 6.34
N ILE A 98 11.26 3.35 6.18
CA ILE A 98 10.74 2.48 5.11
C ILE A 98 9.71 1.53 5.67
N GLY A 99 8.59 1.38 4.97
CA GLY A 99 7.57 0.37 5.23
C GLY A 99 7.50 -0.66 4.12
N ILE A 100 7.26 -1.93 4.45
CA ILE A 100 7.01 -3.00 3.46
C ILE A 100 5.64 -3.61 3.74
N SER A 101 4.81 -3.68 2.69
CA SER A 101 3.49 -4.30 2.76
C SER A 101 3.34 -5.39 1.70
N PRO A 102 3.47 -6.68 2.08
CA PRO A 102 3.17 -7.76 1.16
C PRO A 102 1.66 -7.89 0.89
N GLN A 103 1.30 -8.10 -0.37
CA GLN A 103 -0.08 -8.16 -0.85
C GLN A 103 -0.35 -9.51 -1.51
N SER A 104 -1.18 -10.33 -0.87
CA SER A 104 -1.55 -11.66 -1.37
C SER A 104 -2.70 -11.63 -2.38
N PHE A 105 -2.90 -12.75 -3.05
CA PHE A 105 -3.94 -12.96 -4.07
C PHE A 105 -5.29 -13.27 -3.42
N SER A 106 -5.87 -12.33 -2.68
CA SER A 106 -7.27 -12.48 -2.27
C SER A 106 -8.19 -12.21 -3.47
N ARG A 107 -9.05 -13.15 -3.86
CA ARG A 107 -10.07 -12.89 -4.90
C ARG A 107 -11.29 -12.14 -4.39
N ARG A 108 -11.37 -11.87 -3.08
CA ARG A 108 -12.54 -11.27 -2.43
C ARG A 108 -12.68 -9.77 -2.69
N ILE A 109 -11.58 -9.11 -3.04
CA ILE A 109 -11.55 -7.67 -3.32
C ILE A 109 -11.17 -7.54 -4.80
N PRO A 110 -11.99 -6.85 -5.60
CA PRO A 110 -11.66 -6.53 -6.99
C PRO A 110 -10.24 -5.94 -7.14
N PRO A 111 -9.46 -6.34 -8.16
CA PRO A 111 -8.07 -5.94 -8.28
C PRO A 111 -7.86 -4.42 -8.34
N ASP A 112 -8.72 -3.69 -9.04
CA ASP A 112 -8.75 -2.23 -9.13
C ASP A 112 -8.93 -1.58 -7.75
N LYS A 113 -9.91 -2.04 -6.97
CA LYS A 113 -10.19 -1.51 -5.63
C LYS A 113 -9.00 -1.74 -4.69
N ARG A 114 -8.34 -2.89 -4.81
CA ARG A 114 -7.09 -3.14 -4.08
C ARG A 114 -6.01 -2.16 -4.52
N ALA A 115 -5.84 -1.95 -5.82
CA ALA A 115 -4.81 -1.05 -6.34
C ALA A 115 -4.99 0.37 -5.79
N PHE A 116 -6.20 0.93 -5.90
CA PHE A 116 -6.50 2.24 -5.31
C PHE A 116 -6.31 2.26 -3.79
N SER A 117 -6.72 1.20 -3.08
CA SER A 117 -6.46 1.11 -1.64
C SER A 117 -4.97 1.20 -1.30
N LEU A 118 -4.10 0.62 -2.13
CA LEU A 118 -2.65 0.68 -1.94
C LEU A 118 -2.07 2.04 -2.31
N VAL A 119 -2.62 2.73 -3.31
CA VAL A 119 -2.29 4.15 -3.60
C VAL A 119 -2.58 5.01 -2.37
N GLY A 120 -3.80 4.96 -1.83
CA GLY A 120 -4.18 5.77 -0.67
C GLY A 120 -3.32 5.48 0.57
N ARG A 121 -2.97 4.21 0.78
CA ARG A 121 -2.06 3.82 1.88
C ARG A 121 -0.63 4.29 1.67
N SER A 122 -0.14 4.29 0.44
CA SER A 122 1.21 4.75 0.11
C SER A 122 1.34 6.25 0.31
N ALA A 123 0.36 7.03 -0.18
CA ALA A 123 0.31 8.47 0.05
C ALA A 123 0.20 8.83 1.53
N ALA A 124 -0.61 8.09 2.30
CA ALA A 124 -0.71 8.32 3.74
C ALA A 124 0.55 7.95 4.52
N ALA A 125 1.26 6.89 4.11
CA ALA A 125 2.58 6.59 4.67
C ALA A 125 3.56 7.72 4.36
N LEU A 126 3.57 8.20 3.12
CA LEU A 126 4.45 9.29 2.67
C LEU A 126 4.20 10.58 3.45
N GLY A 127 2.94 10.98 3.60
CA GLY A 127 2.55 12.13 4.43
C GLY A 127 2.93 11.98 5.91
N ALA A 128 3.09 10.75 6.40
CA ALA A 128 3.58 10.46 7.76
C ALA A 128 5.12 10.28 7.83
N GLY A 129 5.85 10.57 6.75
CA GLY A 129 7.31 10.47 6.67
C GLY A 129 7.85 9.07 6.36
N TYR A 130 7.02 8.17 5.81
CA TYR A 130 7.42 6.81 5.46
C TYR A 130 7.32 6.53 3.97
N SER A 131 8.37 5.95 3.38
CA SER A 131 8.31 5.38 2.04
C SER A 131 7.74 3.97 2.11
N LEU A 132 6.48 3.77 1.70
CA LEU A 132 5.83 2.47 1.69
C LEU A 132 6.08 1.74 0.37
N TRP A 133 6.66 0.56 0.47
CA TRP A 133 6.92 -0.35 -0.64
C TRP A 133 5.95 -1.54 -0.62
N ILE A 134 5.31 -1.79 -1.74
CA ILE A 134 4.36 -2.87 -1.93
C ILE A 134 5.08 -4.09 -2.52
N VAL A 135 4.87 -5.26 -1.93
CA VAL A 135 5.34 -6.53 -2.50
C VAL A 135 4.12 -7.31 -3.00
N PRO A 136 3.69 -7.11 -4.26
CA PRO A 136 2.52 -7.79 -4.79
C PRO A 136 2.83 -9.25 -5.14
N ALA A 137 1.91 -10.16 -4.80
CA ALA A 137 1.98 -11.54 -5.25
C ALA A 137 1.69 -11.69 -6.75
N ASP A 138 0.82 -10.84 -7.29
CA ASP A 138 0.37 -10.84 -8.68
C ASP A 138 -0.07 -9.43 -9.09
N TRP A 139 -0.03 -9.17 -10.39
CA TRP A 139 -0.45 -7.92 -11.00
C TRP A 139 -0.84 -8.11 -12.47
N ASN A 140 -1.58 -7.13 -13.00
CA ASN A 140 -1.90 -6.95 -14.41
C ASN A 140 -1.68 -5.47 -14.80
N ASP A 141 -1.82 -5.15 -16.08
CA ASP A 141 -1.52 -3.82 -16.61
C ASP A 141 -2.39 -2.71 -16.00
N ASP A 142 -3.65 -3.01 -15.67
CA ASP A 142 -4.55 -2.06 -15.00
C ASP A 142 -4.02 -1.67 -13.60
N ILE A 143 -3.57 -2.66 -12.82
CA ILE A 143 -2.98 -2.41 -11.49
C ILE A 143 -1.72 -1.56 -11.62
N LEU A 144 -0.86 -1.86 -12.60
CA LEU A 144 0.37 -1.11 -12.81
C LEU A 144 0.10 0.33 -13.24
N THR A 145 -0.93 0.54 -14.05
CA THR A 145 -1.40 1.87 -14.45
C THR A 145 -1.87 2.67 -13.23
N ILE A 146 -2.68 2.07 -12.36
CA ILE A 146 -3.13 2.71 -11.11
C ILE A 146 -1.96 3.00 -10.17
N PHE A 147 -1.01 2.07 -10.02
CA PHE A 147 0.19 2.27 -9.21
C PHE A 147 1.02 3.44 -9.72
N SER A 148 1.21 3.52 -11.05
CA SER A 148 1.97 4.57 -11.68
C SER A 148 1.31 5.94 -11.50
N ALA A 149 0.00 6.02 -11.73
CA ALA A 149 -0.76 7.25 -11.52
C ALA A 149 -0.74 7.73 -10.06
N GLY A 150 -0.69 6.79 -9.11
CA GLY A 150 -0.73 7.07 -7.68
C GLY A 150 0.63 7.17 -7.00
N GLY A 151 1.75 7.13 -7.74
CA GLY A 151 3.09 7.24 -7.16
C GLY A 151 3.47 6.07 -6.23
N VAL A 152 3.00 4.86 -6.52
CA VAL A 152 3.27 3.68 -5.69
C VAL A 152 4.66 3.13 -5.97
N LYS A 153 5.39 2.81 -4.90
CA LYS A 153 6.63 2.02 -4.98
C LYS A 153 6.31 0.55 -4.78
N ALA A 154 6.72 -0.31 -5.71
CA ALA A 154 6.47 -1.74 -5.64
C ALA A 154 7.66 -2.55 -6.15
N CYS A 155 7.90 -3.70 -5.54
CA CYS A 155 8.90 -4.65 -6.02
C CYS A 155 8.38 -6.10 -5.94
N SER A 156 8.79 -6.93 -6.89
CA SER A 156 8.47 -8.36 -6.84
C SER A 156 9.31 -9.04 -5.76
N MET A 157 8.86 -10.20 -5.29
CA MET A 157 9.52 -10.91 -4.18
C MET A 157 10.99 -11.24 -4.48
N ASP A 158 11.29 -11.61 -5.72
CA ASP A 158 12.64 -11.90 -6.21
C ASP A 158 13.56 -10.67 -6.19
N ASN A 159 13.03 -9.47 -6.33
CA ASN A 159 13.80 -8.22 -6.28
C ASN A 159 13.95 -7.63 -4.88
N LEU A 160 13.18 -8.10 -3.89
CA LEU A 160 13.11 -7.47 -2.57
C LEU A 160 14.49 -7.39 -1.88
N ALA A 161 15.30 -8.44 -2.00
CA ALA A 161 16.64 -8.46 -1.40
C ALA A 161 17.59 -7.45 -2.05
N ASP A 162 17.48 -7.25 -3.37
CA ASP A 162 18.28 -6.25 -4.09
C ASP A 162 17.86 -4.83 -3.71
N VAL A 163 16.55 -4.55 -3.63
CA VAL A 163 16.02 -3.26 -3.16
C VAL A 163 16.53 -2.96 -1.75
N CYS A 164 16.50 -3.95 -0.85
CA CYS A 164 16.99 -3.78 0.52
C CYS A 164 18.49 -3.44 0.58
N ARG A 165 19.30 -3.96 -0.36
CA ARG A 165 20.76 -3.74 -0.43
C ARG A 165 21.14 -2.41 -1.07
N LYS A 166 20.47 -2.02 -2.17
CA LYS A 166 20.71 -0.76 -2.86
C LYS A 166 20.26 0.46 -2.04
N GLY A 167 19.38 0.23 -1.07
CA GLY A 167 18.69 1.28 -0.34
C GLY A 167 17.36 1.60 -1.04
N PHE A 168 16.44 2.17 -0.26
CA PHE A 168 15.17 2.63 -0.77
C PHE A 168 15.32 4.11 -1.14
N SER A 169 15.40 4.41 -2.44
CA SER A 169 15.25 5.75 -2.98
C SER A 169 13.78 6.13 -3.07
#